data_AF-A0A4U5U348-F1
#
_entry.id   AF-A0A4U5U348-F1
#
_cell.length_a   1.000
_cell.length_b   1.000
_cell.length_c   1.000
_cell.angle_alpha   90.00
_cell.angle_beta   90.00
_cell.angle_gamma   90.00
#
_symmetry.space_group_name_H-M   'P 1'
#
loop_
_entity.id
_entity.type
_entity.pdbx_description
1 polymer ?
#
loop_
_entity_poly.entity_id
_entity_poly.type
_entity_poly.pdbx_seq_one_letter_code
_entity_poly.pdbx_strand_id
1 'polypeptide(L)'
;MVVSGAGDYTRLRVSCKGQSQGQTPGRSYYCDFQGKPNLCRAYNLNPRYYFTQMMWDMRKLSHACQGQKIYRPSMCKKYPDDAQMTFLASWPKTTTPKPSKPIQEPRKPVVPAQTKPVTTLKPVKLQPQPVKPQPGKVPQVKKTTPKPKTTTRPTEQPDSKASRIASEYCWKSFHGVCTYFISWFQN
;
A
#
# COMPACT_ATOMS: atom_id res chain seq x y z
N MET A 1 7.99 13.79 -2.65
CA MET A 1 6.89 13.43 -3.57
C MET A 1 6.04 14.65 -3.82
N VAL A 2 5.42 14.76 -4.99
CA VAL A 2 4.54 15.89 -5.36
C VAL A 2 3.21 15.34 -5.84
N VAL A 3 2.11 15.87 -5.31
CA VAL A 3 0.74 15.49 -5.69
C VAL A 3 0.14 16.61 -6.53
N SER A 4 -0.55 16.25 -7.61
CA SER A 4 -1.22 17.22 -8.49
C SER A 4 -2.56 16.66 -8.95
N GLY A 5 -3.57 17.53 -9.08
CA GLY A 5 -4.84 17.19 -9.70
C GLY A 5 -4.79 17.38 -11.21
N ALA A 6 -5.43 16.47 -11.95
CA ALA A 6 -5.60 16.53 -13.40
C ALA A 6 -7.02 16.04 -13.74
N GLY A 7 -8.00 16.94 -13.68
CA GLY A 7 -9.42 16.58 -13.75
C GLY A 7 -9.80 15.63 -12.61
N ASP A 8 -10.44 14.51 -12.95
CA ASP A 8 -10.81 13.48 -11.97
C ASP A 8 -9.64 12.65 -11.45
N TYR A 9 -8.47 12.78 -12.08
CA TYR A 9 -7.28 12.03 -11.70
C TYR A 9 -6.41 12.83 -10.74
N THR A 10 -5.84 12.10 -9.79
CA THR A 10 -4.75 12.57 -8.95
C THR A 10 -3.46 11.91 -9.45
N ARG A 11 -2.46 12.74 -9.74
CA ARG A 11 -1.13 12.32 -10.18
C ARG A 11 -0.13 12.50 -9.04
N LEU A 12 0.71 11.51 -8.82
CA LEU A 12 1.77 11.52 -7.82
C LEU A 12 3.12 11.36 -8.52
N ARG A 13 4.01 12.33 -8.37
CA ARG A 13 5.42 12.23 -8.79
C ARG A 13 6.30 11.87 -7.60
N VAL A 14 7.06 10.80 -7.74
CA VAL A 14 8.05 10.33 -6.77
C VAL A 14 9.42 10.58 -7.34
N SER A 15 10.16 11.49 -6.74
CA SER A 15 11.55 11.79 -7.12
C SER A 15 12.49 11.13 -6.11
N CYS A 16 13.44 10.36 -6.62
CA CYS A 16 14.49 9.70 -5.86
C CYS A 16 15.84 10.30 -6.27
N LYS A 17 16.67 10.61 -5.27
CA LYS A 17 18.05 11.04 -5.49
C LYS A 17 18.96 9.90 -5.03
N GLY A 18 19.84 9.44 -5.91
CA GLY A 18 20.90 8.51 -5.53
C GLY A 18 21.85 9.16 -4.52
N GLN A 19 22.49 8.33 -3.70
CA GLN A 19 23.56 8.80 -2.82
C GLN A 19 24.76 9.19 -3.68
N SER A 20 25.37 10.35 -3.39
CA SER A 20 26.64 10.72 -4.01
C SER A 20 27.77 9.90 -3.37
N GLN A 21 28.60 9.30 -4.21
CA GLN A 21 29.79 8.58 -3.76
C GLN A 21 31.01 9.47 -4.05
N GLY A 22 31.50 10.16 -3.02
CA GLY A 22 32.57 11.15 -3.16
C GLY A 22 32.17 12.31 -4.07
N GLN A 23 32.95 12.54 -5.12
CA GLN A 23 32.79 13.67 -6.05
C GLN A 23 31.80 13.40 -7.19
N THR A 24 31.25 12.18 -7.28
CA THR A 24 30.29 11.82 -8.33
C THR A 24 28.85 12.01 -7.82
N PRO A 25 28.04 12.89 -8.45
CA PRO A 25 26.65 13.07 -8.06
C PRO A 25 25.84 11.78 -8.29
N GLY A 26 25.09 11.37 -7.27
CA GLY A 26 24.21 10.21 -7.37
C GLY A 26 23.13 10.38 -8.44
N ARG A 27 22.84 9.32 -9.21
CA ARG A 27 21.82 9.36 -10.26
C ARG A 27 20.44 9.63 -9.65
N SER A 28 19.78 10.69 -10.11
CA SER A 28 18.39 10.98 -9.76
C SER A 28 17.43 10.37 -10.78
N TYR A 29 16.32 9.84 -10.31
CA TYR A 29 15.25 9.32 -11.15
C TYR A 29 13.88 9.71 -10.57
N TYR A 30 12.83 9.62 -11.38
CA TYR A 30 11.47 9.80 -10.90
C TYR A 30 10.49 8.84 -11.56
N CYS A 31 9.36 8.62 -10.91
CA CYS A 31 8.21 7.96 -11.48
C CYS A 31 6.93 8.71 -11.17
N ASP A 32 6.01 8.64 -12.12
CA ASP A 32 4.67 9.19 -12.04
C ASP A 32 3.68 8.04 -11.82
N PHE A 33 2.75 8.27 -10.92
CA PHE A 33 1.59 7.41 -10.67
C PHE A 33 0.32 8.21 -10.88
N GLN A 34 -0.76 7.54 -11.25
CA GLN A 34 -2.07 8.14 -11.49
C GLN A 34 -3.19 7.24 -10.94
N GLY A 35 -4.22 7.87 -10.38
CA GLY A 35 -5.41 7.21 -9.87
C GLY A 35 -6.53 8.19 -9.57
N LYS A 36 -7.69 7.71 -9.12
CA LYS A 36 -8.86 8.49 -8.70
C LYS A 36 -9.16 8.27 -7.21
N PRO A 37 -8.26 8.66 -6.29
CA PRO A 37 -8.42 8.38 -4.86
C PRO A 37 -9.66 9.06 -4.26
N ASN A 38 -10.21 10.08 -4.93
CA ASN A 38 -11.48 10.72 -4.59
C ASN A 38 -12.68 9.75 -4.56
N LEU A 39 -12.63 8.64 -5.30
CA LEU A 39 -13.66 7.59 -5.24
C LEU A 39 -13.72 6.90 -3.86
N CYS A 40 -12.60 6.93 -3.13
CA CYS A 40 -12.50 6.40 -1.78
C CYS A 40 -12.88 7.46 -0.75
N ARG A 41 -13.97 7.24 0.00
CA ARG A 41 -14.42 8.19 1.02
C ARG A 41 -13.36 8.46 2.09
N ALA A 42 -12.61 7.43 2.48
CA ALA A 42 -11.55 7.57 3.47
C ALA A 42 -10.43 8.52 3.02
N TYR A 43 -10.14 8.59 1.71
CA TYR A 43 -9.16 9.54 1.17
C TYR A 43 -9.62 10.98 1.39
N ASN A 44 -10.88 11.29 1.11
CA ASN A 44 -11.42 12.64 1.29
C ASN A 44 -11.40 13.09 2.77
N LEU A 45 -11.47 12.13 3.71
CA LEU A 45 -11.34 12.42 5.15
C LEU A 45 -9.89 12.64 5.57
N ASN A 46 -8.93 11.90 4.99
CA ASN A 46 -7.52 12.00 5.34
C ASN A 46 -6.60 11.71 4.14
N PRO A 47 -6.39 12.69 3.24
CA PRO A 47 -5.57 12.47 2.03
C PRO A 47 -4.09 12.31 2.39
N ARG A 48 -3.65 12.93 3.48
CA ARG A 48 -2.28 12.79 3.99
C ARG A 48 -1.96 11.34 4.36
N TYR A 49 -2.90 10.65 5.03
CA TYR A 49 -2.70 9.26 5.43
C TYR A 49 -2.62 8.31 4.22
N TYR A 50 -3.40 8.54 3.18
CA TYR A 50 -3.36 7.76 1.93
C TYR A 50 -1.96 7.77 1.31
N PHE A 51 -1.39 8.95 1.08
CA PHE A 51 -0.04 9.06 0.52
C PHE A 51 1.03 8.60 1.50
N THR A 52 0.81 8.75 2.81
CA THR A 52 1.74 8.22 3.82
C THR A 52 1.83 6.70 3.74
N GLN A 53 0.72 5.98 3.62
CA GLN A 53 0.75 4.52 3.42
C GLN A 53 1.52 4.13 2.16
N MET A 54 1.26 4.81 1.05
CA MET A 54 1.96 4.58 -0.20
C MET A 54 3.47 4.87 -0.08
N MET A 55 3.86 5.92 0.64
CA MET A 55 5.26 6.22 0.95
C MET A 55 5.93 5.10 1.75
N TRP A 56 5.25 4.56 2.77
CA TRP A 56 5.78 3.46 3.56
C TRP A 56 6.05 2.22 2.71
N ASP A 57 5.17 1.90 1.77
CA ASP A 57 5.40 0.78 0.86
C ASP A 57 6.56 1.04 -0.10
N MET A 58 6.70 2.25 -0.62
CA MET A 58 7.84 2.61 -1.46
C MET A 58 9.18 2.58 -0.73
N ARG A 59 9.22 2.97 0.55
CA ARG A 59 10.45 2.97 1.36
C ARG A 59 11.01 1.57 1.63
N LYS A 60 10.18 0.52 1.51
CA LYS A 60 10.62 -0.87 1.63
C LYS A 60 11.45 -1.32 0.42
N LEU A 61 11.42 -0.55 -0.67
CA LEU A 61 12.12 -0.86 -1.91
C LEU A 61 13.45 -0.11 -1.96
N SER A 62 14.48 -0.75 -2.52
CA SER A 62 15.72 -0.08 -2.89
C SER A 62 15.48 0.97 -3.98
N HIS A 63 14.60 0.66 -4.94
CA HIS A 63 14.20 1.54 -6.02
C HIS A 63 12.68 1.71 -6.06
N ALA A 64 12.19 2.87 -5.63
CA ALA A 64 10.74 3.14 -5.50
C ALA A 64 9.95 2.92 -6.81
N CYS A 65 10.59 3.15 -7.96
CA CYS A 65 9.97 3.02 -9.28
C CYS A 65 9.98 1.59 -9.86
N GLN A 66 10.66 0.64 -9.21
CA GLN A 66 10.69 -0.78 -9.60
C GLN A 66 9.71 -1.64 -8.77
N GLY A 67 8.92 -1.00 -7.91
CA GLY A 67 7.99 -1.66 -7.01
C GLY A 67 6.70 -2.17 -7.65
N GLN A 68 5.68 -2.23 -6.82
CA GLN A 68 4.32 -2.53 -7.23
C GLN A 68 3.86 -1.57 -8.34
N LYS A 69 3.30 -2.12 -9.42
CA LYS A 69 2.68 -1.30 -10.48
C LYS A 69 1.40 -0.62 -10.00
N ILE A 70 0.72 -1.18 -9.00
CA ILE A 70 -0.50 -0.63 -8.41
C ILE A 70 -0.33 -0.63 -6.90
N TYR A 71 -0.36 0.55 -6.29
CA TYR A 71 -0.36 0.71 -4.85
C TYR A 71 -1.79 0.75 -4.33
N ARG A 72 -2.10 -0.13 -3.36
CA ARG A 72 -3.42 -0.24 -2.74
C ARG A 72 -3.39 0.15 -1.25
N PRO A 73 -3.47 1.46 -0.92
CA PRO A 73 -3.57 1.91 0.47
C PRO A 73 -4.68 1.16 1.21
N SER A 74 -4.40 0.68 2.42
CA SER A 74 -5.31 -0.18 3.18
C SER A 74 -6.66 0.49 3.44
N MET A 75 -6.67 1.81 3.62
CA MET A 75 -7.88 2.62 3.79
C MET A 75 -8.81 2.61 2.57
N CYS A 76 -8.29 2.29 1.39
CA CYS A 76 -9.03 2.23 0.14
C CYS A 76 -8.99 0.84 -0.52
N LYS A 77 -8.53 -0.20 0.18
CA LYS A 77 -8.30 -1.55 -0.39
C LYS A 77 -9.55 -2.21 -0.99
N LYS A 78 -10.75 -1.85 -0.50
CA LYS A 78 -12.04 -2.38 -0.97
C LYS A 78 -12.62 -1.64 -2.19
N TYR A 79 -12.00 -0.54 -2.60
CA TYR A 79 -12.45 0.28 -3.72
C TYR A 79 -11.91 -0.27 -5.05
N PRO A 80 -12.56 0.05 -6.19
CA PRO A 80 -12.12 -0.38 -7.51
C PRO A 80 -10.67 0.06 -7.78
N ASP A 81 -10.03 -0.61 -8.74
CA ASP A 81 -8.64 -0.32 -9.11
C ASP A 81 -8.44 1.13 -9.56
N ASP A 82 -9.47 1.78 -10.10
CA ASP A 82 -9.48 3.21 -10.43
C ASP A 82 -9.20 4.10 -9.22
N ALA A 83 -9.56 3.69 -8.00
CA ALA A 83 -9.30 4.45 -6.78
C ALA A 83 -7.86 4.27 -6.26
N GLN A 84 -7.13 3.31 -6.81
CA GLN A 84 -5.77 2.97 -6.45
C GLN A 84 -4.78 3.78 -7.27
N MET A 85 -3.54 3.88 -6.81
CA MET A 85 -2.48 4.58 -7.55
C MET A 85 -1.73 3.61 -8.46
N THR A 86 -1.82 3.83 -9.77
CA THR A 86 -1.19 2.98 -10.78
C THR A 86 0.01 3.69 -11.41
N PHE A 87 1.09 2.95 -11.62
CA PHE A 87 2.29 3.43 -12.28
C PHE A 87 1.97 3.90 -13.71
N LEU A 88 2.41 5.12 -14.03
CA LEU A 88 2.20 5.74 -15.33
C LEU A 88 3.50 5.73 -16.15
N ALA A 89 4.58 6.29 -15.61
CA ALA A 89 5.86 6.42 -16.31
C ALA A 89 7.03 6.57 -15.33
N SER A 90 8.25 6.29 -15.79
CA SER A 90 9.49 6.60 -15.08
C SER A 90 10.51 7.27 -15.99
N TRP A 91 11.42 8.01 -15.36
CA TRP A 91 12.52 8.72 -16.02
C TRP A 91 13.80 8.61 -15.19
N PRO A 92 14.97 8.38 -15.82
CA PRO A 92 15.15 8.07 -17.24
C PRO A 92 14.45 6.75 -17.62
N LYS A 93 13.94 6.67 -18.85
CA LYS A 93 13.20 5.50 -19.34
C LYS A 93 14.10 4.27 -19.19
N THR A 94 13.81 3.44 -18.21
CA THR A 94 14.51 2.17 -18.03
C THR A 94 13.88 1.17 -18.97
N THR A 95 14.64 0.66 -19.93
CA THR A 95 14.23 -0.40 -20.85
C THR A 95 14.07 -1.68 -20.04
N THR A 96 12.94 -1.86 -19.34
CA THR A 96 12.61 -3.14 -18.71
C THR A 96 12.40 -4.17 -19.81
N PRO A 97 13.08 -5.34 -19.78
CA PRO A 97 12.80 -6.42 -20.72
C PRO A 97 11.33 -6.84 -20.56
N LYS A 98 10.66 -6.93 -21.71
CA LYS A 98 9.28 -7.35 -21.84
C LYS A 98 9.11 -8.73 -21.18
N PRO A 99 8.15 -8.93 -20.25
CA PRO A 99 7.80 -10.28 -19.84
C PRO A 99 7.38 -11.05 -21.10
N SER A 100 8.06 -12.16 -21.34
CA SER A 100 7.86 -13.08 -22.45
C SER A 100 6.36 -13.32 -22.64
N LYS A 101 5.83 -12.91 -23.80
CA LYS A 101 4.53 -13.41 -24.26
C LYS A 101 4.62 -14.94 -24.35
N PRO A 102 3.60 -15.69 -23.91
CA PRO A 102 3.52 -17.10 -24.26
C PRO A 102 3.42 -17.22 -25.78
N ILE A 103 4.24 -18.13 -26.30
CA ILE A 103 4.34 -18.58 -27.68
C ILE A 103 2.95 -18.71 -28.31
N GLN A 104 2.73 -18.00 -29.43
CA GLN A 104 1.82 -18.45 -30.47
C GLN A 104 2.61 -18.53 -31.78
N GLU A 105 2.61 -19.75 -32.30
CA GLU A 105 3.23 -20.28 -33.50
C GLU A 105 2.76 -19.54 -34.78
N PRO A 106 3.55 -19.54 -35.88
CA PRO A 106 3.55 -18.48 -36.87
C PRO A 106 2.47 -18.65 -37.96
N ARG A 107 1.77 -17.56 -38.27
CA ARG A 107 1.09 -17.41 -39.57
C ARG A 107 1.72 -16.28 -40.37
N LYS A 108 2.25 -16.65 -41.54
CA LYS A 108 2.65 -15.78 -42.64
C LYS A 108 1.43 -15.50 -43.57
N PRO A 109 1.49 -14.55 -44.54
CA PRO A 109 0.61 -13.37 -44.55
C PRO A 109 -0.27 -13.17 -45.81
N VAL A 110 -1.27 -12.26 -45.70
CA VAL A 110 -1.82 -11.31 -46.72
C VAL A 110 -2.59 -11.95 -47.90
N VAL A 111 -3.85 -11.54 -48.20
CA VAL A 111 -4.25 -10.48 -49.18
C VAL A 111 -5.75 -10.11 -48.95
N PRO A 112 -6.19 -8.84 -49.16
CA PRO A 112 -7.57 -8.37 -48.96
C PRO A 112 -8.40 -8.25 -50.25
N ALA A 113 -9.71 -8.53 -50.21
CA ALA A 113 -10.69 -8.01 -51.19
C ALA A 113 -12.17 -8.17 -50.75
N GLN A 114 -12.92 -7.07 -50.88
CA GLN A 114 -14.36 -6.85 -51.23
C GLN A 114 -15.37 -8.02 -51.09
N THR A 115 -16.64 -7.89 -50.66
CA THR A 115 -17.73 -6.95 -51.06
C THR A 115 -18.97 -7.25 -50.18
N LYS A 116 -19.84 -6.27 -49.92
CA LYS A 116 -21.22 -6.40 -49.34
C LYS A 116 -22.18 -7.17 -50.31
N PRO A 117 -23.47 -7.53 -50.02
CA PRO A 117 -24.42 -7.01 -49.00
C PRO A 117 -25.41 -8.00 -48.30
N VAL A 118 -26.04 -7.50 -47.21
CA VAL A 118 -27.45 -7.65 -46.72
C VAL A 118 -28.11 -9.04 -46.66
N THR A 119 -28.62 -9.45 -45.48
CA THR A 119 -30.05 -9.79 -45.22
C THR A 119 -30.33 -9.98 -43.71
N THR A 120 -31.35 -9.25 -43.25
CA THR A 120 -32.28 -9.36 -42.10
C THR A 120 -32.37 -10.77 -41.46
N LEU A 121 -32.42 -10.95 -40.14
CA LEU A 121 -33.66 -11.03 -39.32
C LEU A 121 -33.32 -11.05 -37.81
N LYS A 122 -33.97 -10.18 -37.03
CA LYS A 122 -34.26 -10.31 -35.57
C LYS A 122 -35.54 -11.16 -35.41
N PRO A 123 -36.09 -11.44 -34.20
CA PRO A 123 -35.53 -11.76 -32.87
C PRO A 123 -36.29 -12.94 -32.21
N VAL A 124 -35.75 -13.62 -31.18
CA VAL A 124 -36.61 -14.40 -30.25
C VAL A 124 -36.23 -14.15 -28.79
N LYS A 125 -37.20 -13.54 -28.11
CA LYS A 125 -37.40 -13.38 -26.67
C LYS A 125 -38.18 -14.58 -26.17
N LEU A 126 -37.89 -15.10 -24.97
CA LEU A 126 -38.90 -15.64 -24.03
C LEU A 126 -38.28 -15.84 -22.62
N GLN A 127 -39.09 -15.44 -21.65
CA GLN A 127 -38.94 -15.32 -20.18
C GLN A 127 -39.54 -16.60 -19.49
N PRO A 128 -39.94 -16.67 -18.19
CA PRO A 128 -39.32 -16.32 -16.88
C PRO A 128 -39.62 -17.32 -15.69
N GLN A 129 -39.15 -16.98 -14.46
CA GLN A 129 -39.72 -17.24 -13.09
C GLN A 129 -39.48 -18.60 -12.35
N PRO A 130 -39.82 -18.75 -11.03
CA PRO A 130 -39.51 -17.96 -9.80
C PRO A 130 -38.96 -18.89 -8.65
N VAL A 131 -38.57 -18.45 -7.43
CA VAL A 131 -39.34 -18.58 -6.16
C VAL A 131 -38.43 -18.17 -4.96
N LYS A 132 -38.99 -17.38 -4.01
CA LYS A 132 -38.50 -16.99 -2.66
C LYS A 132 -39.02 -18.03 -1.61
N PRO A 133 -38.53 -18.18 -0.35
CA PRO A 133 -38.58 -17.15 0.71
C PRO A 133 -37.45 -17.14 1.79
N GLN A 134 -37.34 -16.01 2.49
CA GLN A 134 -36.67 -15.74 3.80
C GLN A 134 -37.39 -16.49 4.97
N PRO A 135 -36.93 -16.58 6.26
CA PRO A 135 -36.37 -15.49 7.11
C PRO A 135 -35.41 -15.86 8.28
N GLY A 136 -34.80 -14.87 8.96
CA GLY A 136 -34.11 -15.11 10.24
C GLY A 136 -33.41 -13.90 10.86
N LYS A 137 -33.87 -13.46 12.04
CA LYS A 137 -33.59 -12.20 12.76
C LYS A 137 -32.21 -12.15 13.48
N VAL A 138 -31.64 -10.94 13.59
CA VAL A 138 -30.64 -10.46 14.60
C VAL A 138 -31.37 -10.22 15.96
N PRO A 139 -30.78 -9.76 17.10
CA PRO A 139 -29.40 -9.66 17.63
C PRO A 139 -29.27 -10.10 19.13
N GLN A 140 -28.09 -9.95 19.77
CA GLN A 140 -27.80 -9.53 21.18
C GLN A 140 -26.42 -10.06 21.65
N VAL A 141 -25.40 -9.20 21.82
CA VAL A 141 -24.90 -8.61 23.09
C VAL A 141 -24.48 -9.64 24.16
N LYS A 142 -23.18 -9.69 24.48
CA LYS A 142 -22.68 -9.83 25.86
C LYS A 142 -21.24 -9.33 26.00
N LYS A 143 -21.08 -8.27 26.80
CA LYS A 143 -19.84 -7.83 27.46
C LYS A 143 -19.36 -8.90 28.44
N THR A 144 -18.06 -9.14 28.55
CA THR A 144 -17.41 -9.31 29.86
C THR A 144 -15.90 -9.07 29.78
N THR A 145 -15.46 -8.01 30.44
CA THR A 145 -14.08 -7.76 30.89
C THR A 145 -13.79 -8.62 32.12
N PRO A 146 -12.53 -9.04 32.35
CA PRO A 146 -12.00 -8.91 33.72
C PRO A 146 -10.71 -8.09 33.82
N LYS A 147 -10.60 -7.40 34.96
CA LYS A 147 -9.54 -6.48 35.42
C LYS A 147 -8.14 -7.15 35.56
N PRO A 148 -7.05 -6.35 35.59
CA PRO A 148 -5.68 -6.82 35.83
C PRO A 148 -5.45 -7.15 37.32
N LYS A 149 -4.71 -8.22 37.58
CA LYS A 149 -4.20 -8.57 38.92
C LYS A 149 -2.98 -7.71 39.26
N THR A 150 -3.09 -6.98 40.36
CA THR A 150 -1.96 -6.42 41.11
C THR A 150 -1.39 -7.53 42.00
N THR A 151 -0.12 -7.89 41.81
CA THR A 151 0.65 -8.66 42.80
C THR A 151 2.03 -8.04 42.94
N THR A 152 2.35 -7.78 44.20
CA THR A 152 3.44 -6.99 44.74
C THR A 152 4.72 -7.82 44.87
N ARG A 153 5.85 -7.13 44.65
CA ARG A 153 7.23 -7.39 45.14
C ARG A 153 8.08 -8.47 44.44
N PRO A 154 9.33 -8.10 44.10
CA PRO A 154 10.45 -8.97 44.46
C PRO A 154 11.45 -8.28 45.39
N THR A 155 12.02 -9.14 46.22
CA THR A 155 13.09 -9.01 47.21
C THR A 155 14.38 -8.36 46.66
N GLU A 156 15.10 -7.72 47.59
CA GLU A 156 16.36 -7.00 47.43
C GLU A 156 17.52 -7.88 46.94
N GLN A 157 18.22 -7.46 45.87
CA GLN A 157 19.68 -7.61 45.67
C GLN A 157 20.15 -6.95 44.35
N PRO A 158 21.48 -6.75 44.17
CA PRO A 158 22.21 -5.52 44.47
C PRO A 158 21.88 -4.38 43.47
N ASP A 159 21.81 -3.15 43.96
CA ASP A 159 21.67 -1.97 43.11
C ASP A 159 22.89 -1.81 42.20
N SER A 160 22.79 -2.32 40.97
CA SER A 160 23.78 -2.05 39.93
C SER A 160 23.78 -0.54 39.64
N LYS A 161 24.94 0.04 39.33
CA LYS A 161 25.04 1.47 38.96
C LYS A 161 24.04 1.85 37.85
N ALA A 162 23.76 0.91 36.94
CA ALA A 162 22.75 1.05 35.91
C ALA A 162 21.31 1.15 36.44
N SER A 163 20.92 0.33 37.43
CA SER A 163 19.61 0.39 38.09
C SER A 163 19.39 1.74 38.78
N ARG A 164 20.43 2.26 39.45
CA ARG A 164 20.38 3.54 40.13
C ARG A 164 20.20 4.71 39.15
N ILE A 165 20.95 4.72 38.04
CA ILE A 165 20.82 5.76 37.01
C ILE A 165 19.47 5.65 36.29
N ALA A 166 18.99 4.44 36.02
CA ALA A 166 17.68 4.24 35.40
C ALA A 166 16.53 4.72 36.30
N SER A 167 16.69 4.70 37.63
CA SER A 167 15.66 5.18 38.56
C SER A 167 15.49 6.71 38.54
N GLU A 168 16.58 7.44 38.28
CA GLU A 168 16.58 8.91 38.20
C GLU A 168 16.16 9.42 36.83
N TYR A 169 16.59 8.75 35.75
CA TYR A 169 16.46 9.27 34.38
C TYR A 169 15.39 8.58 33.53
N CYS A 170 14.85 7.43 33.98
CA CYS A 170 13.93 6.66 33.16
C CYS A 170 12.53 6.53 33.72
N TRP A 171 11.58 6.55 32.78
CA TRP A 171 10.17 6.44 33.08
C TRP A 171 9.89 5.07 33.70
N LYS A 172 9.12 5.05 34.80
CA LYS A 172 8.64 3.86 35.52
C LYS A 172 8.18 2.71 34.60
N SER A 173 7.54 3.03 33.47
CA SER A 173 7.01 2.07 32.50
C SER A 173 8.05 1.48 31.54
N PHE A 174 9.22 2.11 31.41
CA PHE A 174 10.31 1.69 30.52
C PHE A 174 11.62 1.40 31.26
N HIS A 175 11.57 1.30 32.59
CA HIS A 175 12.73 1.16 33.45
C HIS A 175 13.57 -0.08 33.11
N GLY A 176 12.95 -1.21 32.77
CA GLY A 176 13.66 -2.43 32.36
C GLY A 176 14.45 -2.29 31.06
N VAL A 177 13.86 -1.67 30.03
CA VAL A 177 14.54 -1.41 28.74
C VAL A 177 15.64 -0.38 28.94
N CYS A 178 15.38 0.67 29.72
CA CYS A 178 16.36 1.70 29.99
C CYS A 178 17.57 1.19 30.77
N THR A 179 17.35 0.39 31.82
CA THR A 179 18.45 -0.23 32.59
C THR A 179 19.32 -1.09 31.70
N TYR A 180 18.72 -1.85 30.77
CA TYR A 180 19.46 -2.66 29.80
C TYR A 180 20.39 -1.82 28.90
N PHE A 181 19.89 -0.70 28.34
CA PHE A 181 20.73 0.20 27.55
C PHE A 181 21.82 0.87 28.39
N ILE A 182 21.51 1.30 29.60
CA ILE A 182 22.47 1.92 30.51
C ILE A 182 23.58 0.93 30.92
N SER A 183 23.25 -0.36 31.11
CA SER A 183 24.24 -1.41 31.35
C SER A 183 25.10 -1.69 30.13
N TRP A 184 24.53 -1.63 28.92
CA TRP A 184 25.26 -1.82 27.66
C TRP A 184 26.36 -0.79 27.45
N PHE A 185 26.12 0.48 27.82
CA PHE A 185 27.13 1.54 27.72
C PHE A 185 28.12 1.57 28.90
N GLN A 186 27.90 0.76 29.94
CA GLN A 186 28.78 0.66 31.11
C GLN A 186 29.74 -0.54 31.08
N ASN A 187 29.64 -1.41 30.08
CA ASN A 187 30.62 -2.47 29.78
C ASN A 187 31.56 -2.05 28.65
#